data_AF-A0A5A7XV53-F1
#
_entry.id   AF-A0A5A7XV53-F1
#
_cell.length_a   1.000
_cell.length_b   1.000
_cell.length_c   1.000
_cell.angle_alpha   90.00
_cell.angle_beta   90.00
_cell.angle_gamma   90.00
#
_symmetry.space_group_name_H-M   'P 1'
#
loop_
_entity.id
_entity.type
_entity.pdbx_description
1 polymer ?
#
loop_
_entity_poly.entity_id
_entity_poly.type
_entity_poly.pdbx_seq_one_letter_code
_entity_poly.pdbx_strand_id
1 'polypeptide(L)'
;MMLSLAGKRLEAVDLEYTLVLRLSGVYVVAVSSPLTVEHDSRRIRLDPESGDPESFGPVHQLVGRTVEAAIVDRTGALDVTFDTGARLRVEPDPHYEAWNVSGPDGALVVSMPGGELAVWTASPRSHGLTPTMGMQRYGTGAR
;
A
#
# COMPACT_ATOMS: atom_id res chain seq x y z
N MET A 1 -12.27 14.32 -26.58
CA MET A 1 -11.41 13.44 -27.41
C MET A 1 -11.99 12.03 -27.34
N MET A 2 -12.19 11.36 -28.48
CA MET A 2 -12.74 9.99 -28.52
C MET A 2 -11.68 9.00 -29.01
N LEU A 3 -11.58 7.87 -28.32
CA LEU A 3 -10.61 6.81 -28.60
C LEU A 3 -11.28 5.74 -29.47
N SER A 4 -10.75 5.50 -30.67
CA SER A 4 -11.28 4.51 -31.62
C SER A 4 -10.72 3.11 -31.32
N LEU A 5 -11.19 2.46 -30.25
CA LEU A 5 -10.88 1.06 -29.90
C LEU A 5 -11.78 0.04 -30.63
N ALA A 6 -12.59 0.51 -31.58
CA ALA A 6 -13.68 -0.25 -32.18
C ALA A 6 -13.15 -1.39 -33.07
N GLY A 7 -13.49 -2.63 -32.72
CA GLY A 7 -13.28 -3.84 -33.52
C GLY A 7 -12.23 -4.82 -33.00
N LYS A 8 -11.58 -4.53 -31.86
CA LYS A 8 -10.55 -5.43 -31.29
C LYS A 8 -10.63 -5.68 -29.79
N ARG A 9 -10.02 -6.84 -29.47
CA ARG A 9 -10.25 -7.79 -28.38
C ARG A 9 -8.96 -7.92 -27.55
N LEU A 10 -8.99 -7.48 -26.30
CA LEU A 10 -7.94 -7.69 -25.29
C LEU A 10 -8.28 -8.99 -24.54
N GLU A 11 -7.32 -9.91 -24.39
CA GLU A 11 -7.60 -11.25 -23.83
C GLU A 11 -6.88 -11.52 -22.50
N ALA A 12 -5.66 -10.99 -22.32
CA ALA A 12 -4.97 -10.89 -21.03
C ALA A 12 -3.80 -9.92 -21.14
N VAL A 13 -3.57 -9.14 -20.08
CA VAL A 13 -2.29 -8.48 -19.74
C VAL A 13 -2.27 -8.45 -18.21
N ASP A 14 -1.36 -9.20 -17.60
CA ASP A 14 -1.24 -9.28 -16.14
C ASP A 14 0.20 -8.98 -15.71
N LEU A 15 0.34 -7.93 -14.91
CA LEU A 15 1.57 -7.57 -14.21
C LEU A 15 1.16 -7.21 -12.77
N GLU A 16 1.10 -8.19 -11.88
CA GLU A 16 0.77 -7.98 -10.46
C GLU A 16 2.03 -8.09 -9.60
N TYR A 17 2.86 -7.05 -9.68
CA TYR A 17 4.07 -6.86 -8.88
C TYR A 17 3.74 -6.17 -7.56
N THR A 18 2.81 -6.74 -6.81
CA THR A 18 2.33 -6.15 -5.56
C THR A 18 2.33 -7.19 -4.46
N LEU A 19 3.07 -6.92 -3.39
CA LEU A 19 2.95 -7.66 -2.15
C LEU A 19 1.67 -7.22 -1.45
N VAL A 20 0.74 -8.16 -1.25
CA VAL A 20 -0.53 -7.90 -0.57
C VAL A 20 -0.54 -8.55 0.81
N LEU A 21 -0.60 -7.74 1.86
CA LEU A 21 -0.78 -8.17 3.24
C LEU A 21 -2.25 -8.03 3.63
N ARG A 22 -2.90 -9.14 3.92
CA ARG A 22 -4.28 -9.16 4.43
C ARG A 22 -4.24 -9.26 5.95
N LEU A 23 -4.76 -8.24 6.62
CA LEU A 23 -4.87 -8.22 8.08
C LEU A 23 -6.26 -8.72 8.49
N SER A 24 -6.45 -8.96 9.79
CA SER A 24 -7.76 -9.35 10.33
C SER A 24 -8.85 -8.34 9.97
N GLY A 25 -10.06 -8.81 9.68
CA GLY A 25 -11.16 -7.97 9.21
C GLY A 25 -11.05 -7.71 7.71
N VAL A 26 -11.27 -6.46 7.30
CA VAL A 26 -11.25 -6.05 5.87
C VAL A 26 -10.05 -5.16 5.52
N TYR A 27 -9.04 -5.13 6.38
CA TYR A 27 -7.85 -4.29 6.18
C TYR A 27 -6.85 -4.97 5.25
N VAL A 28 -6.34 -4.21 4.28
CA VAL A 28 -5.34 -4.70 3.31
C VAL A 28 -4.26 -3.64 3.13
N VAL A 29 -3.00 -4.08 3.18
CA VAL A 29 -1.84 -3.28 2.75
C VAL A 29 -1.33 -3.85 1.44
N ALA A 30 -1.29 -3.02 0.40
CA ALA A 30 -0.70 -3.38 -0.89
C ALA A 30 0.59 -2.58 -1.08
N VAL A 31 1.67 -3.26 -1.44
CA VAL A 31 3.01 -2.69 -1.59
C VAL A 31 3.51 -2.99 -3.00
N SER A 32 3.74 -1.94 -3.78
CA SER A 32 4.11 -2.04 -5.20
C SER A 32 5.53 -1.56 -5.48
N SER A 33 6.25 -1.11 -4.45
CA SER A 33 7.65 -0.70 -4.54
C SER A 33 8.53 -1.52 -3.59
N PRO A 34 9.86 -1.46 -3.74
CA PRO A 34 10.77 -2.17 -2.85
C PRO A 34 10.52 -1.83 -1.38
N LEU A 35 10.54 -2.87 -0.56
CA LEU A 35 10.34 -2.79 0.88
C LEU A 35 11.55 -3.31 1.64
N THR A 36 11.63 -2.95 2.90
CA THR A 36 12.63 -3.46 3.83
C THR A 36 11.93 -4.18 4.96
N VAL A 37 12.37 -5.39 5.27
CA VAL A 37 11.96 -6.13 6.46
C VAL A 37 13.14 -6.19 7.43
N GLU A 38 12.89 -5.83 8.68
CA GLU A 38 13.89 -5.83 9.75
C GLU A 38 13.40 -6.63 10.95
N HIS A 39 14.24 -7.53 11.45
CA HIS A 39 13.99 -8.30 12.67
C HIS A 39 15.34 -8.77 13.24
N ASP A 40 15.52 -8.72 14.56
CA ASP A 40 16.77 -9.14 15.25
C ASP A 40 18.06 -8.57 14.64
N SER A 41 18.08 -7.26 14.33
CA SER A 41 19.19 -6.55 13.66
C SER A 41 19.52 -7.01 12.24
N ARG A 42 18.77 -7.98 11.68
CA ARG A 42 18.86 -8.36 10.27
C ARG A 42 17.91 -7.50 9.47
N ARG A 43 18.44 -6.83 8.45
CA ARG A 43 17.68 -6.02 7.49
C ARG A 43 17.78 -6.63 6.10
N ILE A 44 16.64 -6.86 5.46
CA ILE A 44 16.54 -7.45 4.13
C ILE A 44 15.70 -6.52 3.26
N ARG A 45 16.23 -6.16 2.09
CA ARG A 45 15.47 -5.44 1.05
C ARG A 45 14.84 -6.47 0.12
N LEU A 46 13.55 -6.31 -0.14
CA LEU A 46 12.75 -7.13 -1.04
C LEU A 46 12.13 -6.23 -2.11
N ASP A 47 11.88 -6.79 -3.27
CA ASP A 47 11.27 -6.07 -4.38
C ASP A 47 10.12 -6.91 -4.95
N PRO A 48 8.85 -6.48 -4.80
CA PRO A 48 7.70 -7.17 -5.38
C PRO A 48 7.76 -7.34 -6.90
N GLU A 49 8.49 -6.47 -7.62
CA GLU A 49 8.60 -6.51 -9.08
C GLU A 49 9.66 -7.48 -9.58
N SER A 50 10.84 -7.45 -8.95
CA SER A 50 12.02 -8.16 -9.45
C SER A 50 12.45 -9.34 -8.57
N GLY A 51 11.85 -9.50 -7.39
CA GLY A 51 12.24 -10.50 -6.40
C GLY A 51 11.78 -11.91 -6.75
N ASP A 52 12.66 -12.89 -6.50
CA ASP A 52 12.30 -14.31 -6.48
C ASP A 52 11.26 -14.57 -5.38
N PRO A 53 10.12 -15.22 -5.64
CA PRO A 53 9.15 -15.59 -4.62
C PRO A 53 9.75 -16.27 -3.38
N GLU A 54 10.81 -17.08 -3.54
CA GLU A 54 11.48 -17.74 -2.40
C GLU A 54 12.16 -16.74 -1.44
N SER A 55 12.54 -15.56 -1.93
CA SER A 55 13.17 -14.50 -1.12
C SER A 55 12.23 -13.86 -0.10
N PHE A 56 10.90 -14.02 -0.27
CA PHE A 56 9.87 -13.45 0.61
C PHE A 56 9.63 -14.26 1.89
N GLY A 57 10.42 -15.29 2.17
CA GLY A 57 10.41 -16.03 3.43
C GLY A 57 10.28 -15.16 4.70
N PRO A 58 11.03 -14.04 4.85
CA PRO A 58 10.88 -13.12 5.98
C PRO A 58 9.49 -12.49 6.09
N VAL A 59 8.81 -12.18 4.98
CA VAL A 59 7.44 -11.67 4.99
C VAL A 59 6.45 -12.77 5.38
N HIS A 60 6.65 -13.99 4.90
CA HIS A 60 5.83 -15.14 5.30
C HIS A 60 5.90 -15.44 6.81
N GLN A 61 7.02 -15.14 7.47
CA GLN A 61 7.16 -15.28 8.93
C GLN A 61 6.29 -14.29 9.71
N LEU A 62 5.81 -13.21 9.09
CA LEU A 62 4.89 -12.25 9.69
C LEU A 62 3.44 -12.76 9.72
N VAL A 63 3.13 -13.88 9.04
CA VAL A 63 1.79 -14.46 9.06
C VAL A 63 1.44 -14.91 10.48
N GLY A 64 0.27 -14.47 10.94
CA GLY A 64 -0.22 -14.73 12.30
C GLY A 64 0.35 -13.79 13.38
N ARG A 65 1.20 -12.82 13.00
CA ARG A 65 1.68 -11.76 13.91
C ARG A 65 0.70 -10.59 13.94
N THR A 66 0.64 -9.92 15.08
CA THR A 66 -0.23 -8.74 15.27
C THR A 66 0.52 -7.47 14.89
N VAL A 67 -0.13 -6.55 14.18
CA VAL A 67 0.41 -5.20 13.99
C VAL A 67 0.25 -4.41 15.29
N GLU A 68 1.35 -3.94 15.87
CA GLU A 68 1.35 -3.06 17.05
C GLU A 68 1.21 -1.59 16.66
N ALA A 69 1.86 -1.18 15.57
CA ALA A 69 1.83 0.19 15.09
C ALA A 69 1.98 0.24 13.57
N ALA A 70 1.27 1.19 12.95
CA ALA A 70 1.46 1.57 11.56
C ALA A 70 1.55 3.10 11.48
N ILE A 71 2.69 3.62 11.01
CA ILE A 71 2.99 5.05 11.00
C ILE A 71 3.43 5.43 9.58
N VAL A 72 2.97 6.59 9.12
CA VAL A 72 3.49 7.21 7.91
C VAL A 72 4.34 8.41 8.33
N ASP A 73 5.59 8.45 7.90
CA ASP A 73 6.47 9.56 8.24
C ASP A 73 6.27 10.77 7.31
N ARG A 74 7.01 11.85 7.56
CA ARG A 74 6.90 13.11 6.79
C ARG A 74 7.33 13.00 5.33
N THR A 75 7.99 11.91 4.94
CA THR A 75 8.35 11.63 3.55
C THR A 75 7.29 10.82 2.81
N GLY A 76 6.28 10.30 3.52
CA GLY A 76 5.30 9.38 2.95
C GLY A 76 5.70 7.90 3.04
N ALA A 77 6.79 7.59 3.76
CA ALA A 77 7.18 6.20 3.98
C ALA A 77 6.25 5.54 5.00
N LEU A 78 5.81 4.32 4.71
CA LEU A 78 5.01 3.49 5.62
C LEU A 78 5.93 2.63 6.47
N ASP A 79 5.70 2.64 7.78
CA ASP A 79 6.32 1.75 8.75
C ASP A 79 5.26 0.94 9.50
N VAL A 80 5.33 -0.38 9.39
CA VAL A 80 4.48 -1.32 10.13
C VAL A 80 5.35 -2.11 11.10
N THR A 81 5.03 -2.04 12.39
CA THR A 81 5.70 -2.79 13.46
C THR A 81 4.77 -3.88 13.97
N PHE A 82 5.31 -5.09 14.14
CA PHE A 82 4.59 -6.27 14.61
C PHE A 82 4.96 -6.62 16.06
N ASP A 83 4.13 -7.43 16.70
CA ASP A 83 4.24 -7.86 18.11
C ASP A 83 5.54 -8.61 18.47
N THR A 84 6.29 -9.06 17.49
CA THR A 84 7.63 -9.64 17.68
C THR A 84 8.77 -8.62 17.61
N GLY A 85 8.46 -7.35 17.37
CA GLY A 85 9.43 -6.30 17.07
C GLY A 85 9.92 -6.29 15.62
N ALA A 86 9.37 -7.16 14.75
CA ALA A 86 9.65 -7.10 13.32
C ALA A 86 9.06 -5.82 12.71
N ARG A 87 9.78 -5.20 11.77
CA ARG A 87 9.37 -3.97 11.09
C ARG A 87 9.38 -4.16 9.58
N LEU A 88 8.30 -3.74 8.93
CA LEU A 88 8.19 -3.61 7.49
C LEU A 88 8.16 -2.12 7.14
N ARG A 89 9.08 -1.69 6.28
CA ARG A 89 9.16 -0.30 5.81
C ARG A 89 9.08 -0.22 4.29
N VAL A 90 8.26 0.69 3.77
CA VAL A 90 8.16 1.01 2.34
C VAL A 90 8.43 2.49 2.17
N GLU A 91 9.49 2.83 1.42
CA GLU A 91 9.79 4.22 1.06
C GLU A 91 8.85 4.68 -0.06
N PRO A 92 8.56 5.99 -0.17
CA PRO A 92 7.87 6.51 -1.34
C PRO A 92 8.69 6.29 -2.62
N ASP A 93 7.99 6.06 -3.73
CA ASP A 93 8.59 5.96 -5.05
C ASP A 93 8.41 7.30 -5.79
N PRO A 94 9.42 7.81 -6.52
CA PRO A 94 9.31 9.08 -7.23
C PRO A 94 8.35 9.06 -8.42
N HIS A 95 7.99 7.87 -8.93
CA HIS A 95 7.25 7.68 -10.17
C HIS A 95 5.95 6.91 -9.98
N TYR A 96 5.86 6.09 -8.94
CA TYR A 96 4.74 5.19 -8.72
C TYR A 96 4.11 5.33 -7.33
N GLU A 97 2.92 4.75 -7.19
CA GLU A 97 2.27 4.62 -5.90
C GLU A 97 2.94 3.47 -5.12
N ALA A 98 3.75 3.82 -4.11
CA ALA A 98 4.61 2.82 -3.46
C ALA A 98 3.83 1.82 -2.60
N TRP A 99 2.75 2.29 -1.98
CA TRP A 99 1.89 1.48 -1.13
C TRP A 99 0.50 2.11 -1.01
N ASN A 100 -0.48 1.28 -0.67
CA ASN A 100 -1.78 1.73 -0.20
C ASN A 100 -2.28 0.87 0.98
N VAL A 101 -3.08 1.48 1.85
CA VAL A 101 -3.77 0.82 2.95
C VAL A 101 -5.26 1.04 2.78
N SER A 102 -6.02 -0.04 2.63
CA SER A 102 -7.48 -0.01 2.58
C SER A 102 -8.08 -0.61 3.85
N GLY A 103 -9.26 -0.12 4.20
CA GLY A 103 -10.02 -0.54 5.38
C GLY A 103 -11.53 -0.52 5.14
N PRO A 104 -12.35 -0.64 6.20
CA PRO A 104 -13.80 -0.68 6.08
C PRO A 104 -14.37 0.62 5.48
N ASP A 105 -15.57 0.52 4.92
CA ASP A 105 -16.38 1.65 4.43
C ASP A 105 -15.67 2.57 3.43
N GLY A 106 -14.74 2.02 2.64
CA GLY A 106 -14.01 2.75 1.61
C GLY A 106 -12.86 3.61 2.15
N ALA A 107 -12.45 3.41 3.41
CA ALA A 107 -11.23 4.02 3.91
C ALA A 107 -10.03 3.58 3.07
N LEU A 108 -9.25 4.55 2.60
CA LEU A 108 -8.09 4.32 1.75
C LEU A 108 -7.04 5.40 2.01
N VAL A 109 -5.79 4.98 2.15
CA VAL A 109 -4.62 5.86 2.14
C VAL A 109 -3.69 5.37 1.04
N VAL A 110 -3.25 6.27 0.16
CA VAL A 110 -2.33 5.96 -0.94
C VAL A 110 -1.11 6.87 -0.83
N SER A 111 0.09 6.29 -0.90
CA SER A 111 1.32 7.04 -1.14
C SER A 111 1.43 7.33 -2.63
N MET A 112 1.09 8.55 -3.03
CA MET A 112 1.25 9.04 -4.39
C MET A 112 2.75 9.10 -4.79
N PRO A 113 3.07 9.19 -6.08
CA PRO A 113 4.43 9.44 -6.53
C PRO A 113 5.06 10.64 -5.82
N GLY A 114 6.27 10.46 -5.31
CA GLY A 114 6.99 11.47 -4.52
C GLY A 114 6.60 11.54 -3.04
N GLY A 115 5.69 10.67 -2.55
CA GLY A 115 5.39 10.50 -1.13
C GLY A 115 4.29 11.39 -0.57
N GLU A 116 3.59 12.13 -1.42
CA GLU A 116 2.35 12.80 -1.00
C GLU A 116 1.27 11.77 -0.66
N LEU A 117 0.42 12.06 0.33
CA LEU A 117 -0.68 11.17 0.69
C LEU A 117 -2.01 11.65 0.12
N ALA A 118 -2.71 10.73 -0.55
CA ALA A 118 -4.12 10.87 -0.84
C ALA A 118 -4.92 10.03 0.18
N VAL A 119 -5.85 10.68 0.87
CA VAL A 119 -6.61 10.06 1.96
C VAL A 119 -8.10 10.14 1.69
N TRP A 120 -8.76 9.00 1.82
CA TRP A 120 -10.20 8.84 1.84
C TRP A 120 -10.60 8.24 3.19
N THR A 121 -11.42 8.95 3.93
CA THR A 121 -11.94 8.47 5.21
C THR A 121 -13.21 7.65 5.00
N ALA A 122 -13.38 6.62 5.82
CA ALA A 122 -14.62 5.87 5.90
C ALA A 122 -15.81 6.82 6.01
N SER A 123 -16.72 6.76 5.03
CA SER A 123 -18.02 7.39 5.16
C SER A 123 -18.98 6.31 5.62
N PRO A 124 -19.60 6.43 6.81
CA PRO A 124 -20.70 5.55 7.17
C PRO A 124 -21.70 5.63 6.03
N ARG A 125 -22.07 4.50 5.42
CA ARG A 125 -23.01 4.48 4.29
C ARG A 125 -24.26 5.28 4.66
N SER A 126 -24.37 6.51 4.15
CA SER A 126 -25.62 7.25 4.14
C SER A 126 -26.57 6.47 3.24
N HIS A 127 -27.58 5.84 3.84
CA HIS A 127 -28.67 5.23 3.09
C HIS A 127 -29.31 6.30 2.21
N GLY A 128 -29.00 6.24 0.91
CA GLY A 128 -29.55 7.11 -0.11
C GLY A 128 -28.90 8.49 -0.17
N LEU A 129 -27.78 8.59 -0.88
CA LEU A 129 -27.34 9.71 -1.73
C LEU A 129 -25.98 9.29 -2.30
N THR A 130 -25.77 9.44 -3.61
CA THR A 130 -24.54 9.04 -4.30
C THR A 130 -23.33 9.72 -3.63
N PRO A 131 -22.36 8.98 -3.04
CA PRO A 131 -21.21 9.60 -2.42
C PRO A 131 -20.38 10.26 -3.52
N THR A 132 -20.25 11.58 -3.49
CA THR A 132 -19.21 12.26 -4.26
C THR A 132 -17.90 12.04 -3.50
N MET A 133 -17.07 11.14 -4.02
CA MET A 133 -15.80 10.75 -3.42
C MET A 133 -14.83 11.94 -3.48
N GLY A 134 -14.70 12.67 -2.36
CA GLY A 134 -13.78 13.79 -2.24
C GLY A 134 -12.38 13.30 -1.90
N MET A 135 -11.38 13.60 -2.74
CA MET A 135 -9.97 13.36 -2.47
C MET A 135 -9.41 14.52 -1.64
N GLN A 136 -8.87 14.25 -0.46
CA GLN A 136 -8.09 15.22 0.31
C GLN A 136 -6.59 14.95 0.10
N ARG A 137 -5.88 15.95 -0.41
CA ARG A 137 -4.43 15.94 -0.57
C ARG A 137 -3.78 16.52 0.68
N TYR A 138 -2.91 15.75 1.34
CA TYR A 138 -2.12 16.25 2.47
C TYR A 138 -0.70 16.56 2.00
N GLY A 139 -0.39 17.86 1.88
CA GLY A 139 0.95 18.33 1.56
C GLY A 139 1.87 18.29 2.78
N THR A 140 3.03 17.64 2.63
CA THR A 140 4.11 17.67 3.63
C THR A 140 4.83 19.01 3.53
N GLY A 141 4.39 19.97 4.35
CA GLY A 141 4.92 21.34 4.34
C GLY A 141 6.42 21.40 4.65
N ALA A 142 7.22 21.88 3.70
CA ALA A 142 8.59 22.31 3.95
C ALA A 142 8.59 23.65 4.71
N ARG A 143 9.31 23.70 5.83
CA ARG A 143 9.83 24.93 6.43
C ARG A 143 11.34 24.83 6.49
#